data_AF-A0A522BWK1-F1
#
_entry.id   AF-A0A522BWK1-F1
#
_cell.length_a   1.000
_cell.length_b   1.000
_cell.length_c   1.000
_cell.angle_alpha   90.00
_cell.angle_beta   90.00
_cell.angle_gamma   90.00
#
_symmetry.space_group_name_H-M   'P 1'
#
loop_
_entity.id
_entity.type
_entity.pdbx_description
1 polymer ?
#
loop_
_entity_poly.entity_id
_entity_poly.type
_entity_poly.pdbx_seq_one_letter_code
_entity_poly.pdbx_strand_id
1 'polypeptide(L)'
;MSDNNHKVETFSHERIETSNFLMIVLILIVVAVGGLVEIVPLFFQHSTTQPVAGLKPYTPLQLTGRDIYLREGCYGCHSQMVRPLRAETLRYGHYSVAGEFVYDHPFQWGSKRTGPDLARVGGRYSDEWHRIHLNNPRDLVPESNMPAYSWLEGAR
;
A
#
# COMPACT_ATOMS: atom_id res chain seq x y z
N MET A 1 7.46 -53.90 -44.40
CA MET A 1 8.30 -53.15 -43.45
C MET A 1 8.07 -51.68 -43.73
N SER A 2 7.28 -51.02 -42.89
CA SER A 2 7.09 -49.57 -42.96
C SER A 2 7.77 -49.00 -41.73
N ASP A 3 9.04 -48.63 -41.90
CA ASP A 3 9.78 -47.83 -40.92
C ASP A 3 9.23 -46.40 -40.99
N ASN A 4 8.41 -46.03 -40.02
CA ASN A 4 8.09 -44.62 -39.78
C ASN A 4 8.45 -44.27 -38.34
N ASN A 5 9.73 -43.93 -38.23
CA ASN A 5 10.39 -43.10 -37.23
C ASN A 5 9.43 -42.12 -36.52
N HIS A 6 8.89 -42.51 -35.37
CA HIS A 6 8.23 -41.59 -34.45
C HIS A 6 9.29 -40.63 -33.92
N LYS A 7 9.36 -39.43 -34.50
CA LYS A 7 9.99 -38.29 -33.82
C LYS A 7 9.25 -38.12 -32.51
N VAL A 8 9.86 -38.55 -31.41
CA VAL A 8 9.38 -38.24 -30.07
C VAL A 8 9.40 -36.72 -29.98
N GLU A 9 8.23 -36.08 -30.09
CA GLU A 9 8.11 -34.66 -29.83
C GLU A 9 8.55 -34.44 -28.39
N THR A 10 9.73 -33.84 -28.23
CA THR A 10 10.39 -33.68 -26.92
C THR A 10 9.57 -32.82 -25.96
N PHE A 11 8.60 -32.06 -26.48
CA PHE A 11 7.65 -31.23 -25.75
C PHE A 11 6.21 -31.47 -26.23
N SER A 12 5.65 -32.65 -25.93
CA SER A 12 4.20 -32.85 -26.05
C SER A 12 3.49 -32.33 -24.80
N HIS A 13 2.25 -31.83 -24.96
CA HIS A 13 1.42 -31.38 -23.85
C HIS A 13 1.21 -32.48 -22.80
N GLU A 14 0.96 -33.71 -23.28
CA GLU A 14 0.82 -34.92 -22.45
C GLU A 14 2.03 -35.15 -21.53
N ARG A 15 3.25 -34.89 -22.00
CA ARG A 15 4.48 -35.06 -21.19
C ARG A 15 4.58 -34.05 -20.05
N ILE A 16 4.04 -32.85 -20.24
CA ILE A 16 4.01 -31.82 -19.20
C ILE A 16 2.99 -32.19 -18.12
N GLU A 17 1.80 -32.64 -18.52
CA GLU A 17 0.72 -33.01 -17.58
C GLU A 17 1.03 -34.27 -16.78
N THR A 18 1.73 -35.24 -17.37
CA THR A 18 2.06 -36.51 -16.71
C THR A 18 3.28 -36.42 -15.79
N SER A 19 4.06 -35.34 -15.86
CA SER A 19 5.27 -35.14 -15.05
C SER A 19 5.09 -34.04 -14.01
N ASN A 20 4.82 -34.42 -12.76
CA ASN A 20 4.64 -33.49 -11.64
C ASN A 20 5.82 -32.51 -11.48
N PHE A 21 7.06 -32.99 -11.61
CA PHE A 21 8.24 -32.15 -11.48
C PHE A 21 8.35 -31.12 -12.61
N LEU A 22 8.13 -31.55 -13.86
CA LEU A 22 8.17 -30.65 -15.02
C LEU A 22 7.08 -29.57 -14.91
N MET A 23 5.86 -29.96 -14.52
CA MET A 23 4.74 -29.04 -14.31
C MET A 23 5.04 -28.00 -13.23
N ILE A 24 5.58 -28.40 -12.07
CA ILE A 24 5.95 -27.47 -10.99
C ILE A 24 7.00 -26.47 -11.47
N VAL A 25 8.05 -26.93 -12.15
CA VAL A 25 9.11 -26.04 -12.67
C VAL A 25 8.55 -25.02 -13.65
N LEU A 26 7.69 -25.45 -14.59
CA LEU A 26 7.08 -24.55 -15.57
C LEU A 26 6.16 -23.52 -14.91
N ILE A 27 5.35 -23.92 -13.91
CA ILE A 27 4.50 -22.99 -13.15
C ILE A 27 5.35 -21.95 -12.43
N LEU A 28 6.43 -22.38 -11.75
CA LEU A 28 7.33 -21.47 -11.04
C LEU A 28 7.97 -20.46 -11.98
N ILE A 29 8.41 -20.88 -13.17
CA ILE A 29 8.97 -19.98 -14.18
C ILE A 29 7.92 -18.94 -14.61
N VAL A 30 6.70 -19.38 -14.94
CA VAL A 30 5.64 -18.47 -15.41
C VAL A 30 5.24 -17.46 -14.32
N VAL A 31 5.09 -17.90 -13.07
CA VAL A 31 4.77 -17.01 -11.94
C VAL A 31 5.92 -16.03 -11.66
N ALA A 32 7.17 -16.50 -11.72
CA ALA A 32 8.34 -15.66 -11.47
C ALA A 32 8.50 -14.52 -12.49
N VAL A 33 8.14 -14.75 -13.76
CA VAL A 33 8.22 -13.72 -14.80
C VAL A 33 7.38 -12.49 -14.43
N GLY A 34 6.17 -12.66 -13.89
CA GLY A 34 5.33 -11.54 -13.46
C GLY A 34 6.01 -10.70 -12.37
N GLY A 35 6.49 -11.35 -11.31
CA GLY A 35 7.19 -10.66 -10.22
C GLY A 35 8.49 -9.97 -10.69
N LEU A 36 9.24 -10.59 -11.59
CA LEU A 36 10.47 -10.01 -12.14
C LEU A 36 10.18 -8.76 -12.97
N VAL A 37 9.17 -8.78 -13.83
CA VAL A 37 8.85 -7.64 -14.71
C VAL A 37 8.21 -6.49 -13.93
N GLU A 38 7.39 -6.76 -12.92
CA GLU A 38 6.68 -5.72 -12.19
C GLU A 38 7.49 -5.12 -11.03
N ILE A 39 8.27 -5.93 -10.29
CA ILE A 39 8.92 -5.49 -9.05
C ILE A 39 10.36 -5.04 -9.30
N VAL A 40 11.14 -5.81 -10.08
CA VAL A 40 12.58 -5.55 -10.21
C VAL A 40 12.89 -4.17 -10.81
N PRO A 41 12.23 -3.72 -11.90
CA PRO A 41 12.49 -2.40 -12.45
C PRO A 41 12.23 -1.25 -11.48
N LEU A 42 11.28 -1.40 -10.54
CA LEU A 42 10.92 -0.35 -9.58
C LEU A 42 12.04 -0.02 -8.58
N PHE A 43 12.95 -0.96 -8.31
CA PHE A 43 14.14 -0.69 -7.48
C PHE A 43 15.13 0.27 -8.15
N PHE A 44 15.09 0.38 -9.47
CA PHE A 44 16.02 1.20 -10.26
C PHE A 44 15.35 2.45 -10.85
N GLN A 45 14.04 2.62 -10.64
CA GLN A 45 13.29 3.75 -11.17
C GLN A 45 13.37 4.96 -10.22
N HIS A 46 14.12 5.98 -10.62
CA HIS A 46 14.34 7.18 -9.79
C HIS A 46 13.04 7.87 -9.34
N SER A 47 11.97 7.83 -10.14
CA SER A 47 10.70 8.47 -9.77
C SER A 47 10.01 7.81 -8.57
N THR A 48 10.35 6.55 -8.24
CA THR A 48 9.79 5.81 -7.10
C THR A 48 10.76 5.67 -5.94
N THR A 49 12.07 5.83 -6.17
CA THR A 49 13.09 5.66 -5.13
C THR A 49 13.60 6.98 -4.53
N GLN A 50 13.38 8.12 -5.18
CA GLN A 50 13.91 9.40 -4.73
C GLN A 50 12.87 10.20 -3.94
N PRO A 51 13.22 10.72 -2.75
CA PRO A 51 12.31 11.53 -1.95
C PRO A 51 12.02 12.86 -2.64
N VAL A 52 10.83 13.42 -2.42
CA VAL A 52 10.52 14.78 -2.88
C VAL A 52 11.44 15.80 -2.18
N ALA A 53 11.71 16.91 -2.87
CA ALA A 53 12.61 17.94 -2.34
C ALA A 53 12.13 18.45 -0.98
N GLY A 54 13.03 18.45 0.01
CA GLY A 54 12.75 18.92 1.37
C GLY A 54 12.08 17.89 2.29
N LEU A 55 11.71 16.70 1.79
CA LEU A 55 11.22 15.61 2.63
C LEU A 55 12.33 15.13 3.57
N LYS A 56 12.01 15.05 4.86
CA LYS A 56 12.88 14.48 5.89
C LYS A 56 12.24 13.20 6.43
N PRO A 57 13.04 12.25 6.91
CA PRO A 57 12.52 11.14 7.70
C PRO A 57 11.68 11.63 8.88
N TYR A 58 10.75 10.80 9.33
CA TYR A 58 9.92 11.09 10.50
C TYR A 58 10.79 11.39 11.73
N THR A 59 10.35 12.35 12.55
CA THR A 59 10.93 12.53 13.88
C THR A 59 10.59 11.32 14.76
N PRO A 60 11.33 11.06 15.86
CA PRO A 60 11.04 9.91 16.72
C PRO A 60 9.59 9.86 17.20
N LEU A 61 9.01 11.00 17.59
CA LEU A 61 7.62 11.08 18.02
C LEU A 61 6.63 10.77 16.88
N GLN A 62 6.90 11.27 15.67
CA GLN A 62 6.08 10.97 14.50
C GLN A 62 6.15 9.50 14.11
N LEU A 63 7.33 8.89 14.22
CA LEU A 63 7.52 7.46 13.94
C LEU A 63 6.74 6.60 14.94
N THR A 64 6.83 6.88 16.24
CA THR A 64 6.00 6.20 17.24
C THR A 64 4.50 6.41 16.98
N GLY A 65 4.10 7.63 16.61
CA GLY A 65 2.72 7.93 16.22
C GLY A 65 2.26 7.14 15.00
N ARG A 66 3.14 6.92 14.03
CA ARG A 66 2.90 6.07 12.85
C ARG A 66 2.73 4.60 13.25
N ASP A 67 3.56 4.09 14.15
CA ASP A 67 3.42 2.72 14.65
C ASP A 67 2.11 2.52 15.42
N ILE A 68 1.65 3.55 16.15
CA ILE A 68 0.32 3.56 16.76
C ILE A 68 -0.76 3.55 15.67
N TYR A 69 -0.66 4.41 14.65
CA TYR A 69 -1.60 4.42 13.51
C TYR A 69 -1.74 3.04 12.84
N LEU A 70 -0.62 2.32 12.70
CA LEU A 70 -0.57 0.94 12.23
C LEU A 70 -1.24 -0.04 13.20
N ARG A 71 -0.86 0.00 14.49
CA ARG A 71 -1.41 -0.86 15.55
C ARG A 71 -2.93 -0.75 15.66
N GLU A 72 -3.43 0.48 15.57
CA GLU A 72 -4.85 0.81 15.70
C GLU A 72 -5.67 0.52 14.43
N GLY A 73 -5.01 0.07 13.35
CA GLY A 73 -5.69 -0.32 12.11
C GLY A 73 -6.32 0.84 11.35
N CYS A 74 -5.89 2.08 11.57
CA CYS A 74 -6.46 3.27 10.95
C CYS A 74 -6.48 3.19 9.41
N TYR A 75 -5.46 2.53 8.84
CA TYR A 75 -5.34 2.26 7.40
C TYR A 75 -6.50 1.44 6.80
N GLY A 76 -7.27 0.72 7.62
CA GLY A 76 -8.45 -0.03 7.18
C GLY A 76 -9.65 0.86 6.84
N CYS A 77 -9.67 2.10 7.36
CA CYS A 77 -10.73 3.08 7.12
C CYS A 77 -10.25 4.31 6.36
N HIS A 78 -8.97 4.64 6.45
CA HIS A 78 -8.36 5.83 5.88
C HIS A 78 -7.25 5.49 4.90
N SER A 79 -7.30 6.09 3.72
CA SER A 79 -6.19 6.04 2.76
C SER A 79 -5.22 7.20 2.98
N GLN A 80 -3.97 7.01 2.55
CA GLN A 80 -3.00 8.08 2.38
C GLN A 80 -2.47 8.10 0.95
N MET A 81 -3.39 8.24 -0.02
CA MET A 81 -3.05 8.34 -1.44
C MET A 81 -4.14 9.12 -2.18
N VAL A 82 -3.89 10.40 -2.42
CA VAL A 82 -4.80 11.26 -3.20
C VAL A 82 -4.60 10.95 -4.67
N ARG A 83 -5.68 10.53 -5.35
CA ARG A 83 -5.64 10.18 -6.77
C ARG A 83 -5.59 11.44 -7.66
N PRO A 84 -5.00 11.38 -8.86
CA PRO A 84 -4.88 12.52 -9.79
C PRO A 84 -6.19 12.81 -10.53
N LEU A 85 -7.29 12.95 -9.80
CA LEU A 85 -8.61 13.33 -10.32
C LEU A 85 -8.97 14.71 -9.78
N ARG A 86 -9.57 15.57 -10.61
CA ARG A 86 -9.95 16.94 -10.21
C ARG A 86 -10.78 16.98 -8.92
N ALA A 87 -11.75 16.07 -8.77
CA ALA A 87 -12.60 16.02 -7.59
C ALA A 87 -11.84 15.62 -6.32
N GLU A 88 -10.85 14.73 -6.43
CA GLU A 88 -9.96 14.34 -5.33
C GLU A 88 -9.09 15.52 -4.94
N THR A 89 -8.50 16.20 -5.92
CA THR A 89 -7.57 17.29 -5.63
C THR A 89 -8.27 18.51 -5.02
N LEU A 90 -9.52 18.77 -5.40
CA LEU A 90 -10.33 19.81 -4.77
C LEU A 90 -10.69 19.47 -3.31
N ARG A 91 -10.87 18.19 -2.99
CA ARG A 91 -11.23 17.73 -1.65
C ARG A 91 -10.01 17.62 -0.72
N TYR A 92 -8.96 16.97 -1.20
CA TYR A 92 -7.80 16.56 -0.39
C TYR A 92 -6.51 17.33 -0.70
N GLY A 93 -6.48 18.17 -1.75
CA GLY A 93 -5.28 18.91 -2.14
C GLY A 93 -4.45 18.18 -3.20
N HIS A 94 -3.17 18.54 -3.34
CA HIS A 94 -2.34 17.98 -4.42
C HIS A 94 -2.32 16.45 -4.39
N TYR A 95 -2.43 15.82 -5.57
CA TYR A 95 -2.36 14.38 -5.70
C TYR A 95 -1.05 13.83 -5.12
N SER A 96 -1.08 12.61 -4.61
CA SER A 96 0.09 12.00 -4.01
C SER A 96 1.12 11.63 -5.08
N VAL A 97 2.41 11.77 -4.75
CA VAL A 97 3.51 11.39 -5.65
C VAL A 97 4.41 10.37 -4.97
N ALA A 98 5.02 9.47 -5.75
CA ALA A 98 5.75 8.32 -5.22
C ALA A 98 6.88 8.72 -4.24
N GLY A 99 7.57 9.84 -4.52
CA GLY A 99 8.64 10.36 -3.67
C GLY A 99 8.22 10.77 -2.25
N GLU A 100 6.91 10.86 -1.95
CA GLU A 100 6.42 11.19 -0.61
C GLU A 100 6.46 9.99 0.34
N PHE A 101 6.52 8.78 -0.21
CA PHE A 101 6.39 7.52 0.53
C PHE A 101 7.71 6.75 0.62
N VAL A 102 8.83 7.37 0.24
CA VAL A 102 10.14 6.70 0.18
C VAL A 102 10.60 6.22 1.57
N TYR A 103 10.18 6.90 2.63
CA TYR A 103 10.50 6.52 4.01
C TYR A 103 9.41 5.66 4.69
N ASP A 104 8.37 5.28 3.95
CA ASP A 104 7.22 4.60 4.51
C ASP A 104 7.42 3.08 4.53
N HIS A 105 7.74 2.55 5.71
CA HIS A 105 7.90 1.11 5.92
C HIS A 105 6.93 0.62 7.01
N PRO A 106 5.81 -0.06 6.66
CA PRO A 106 5.25 -0.25 5.31
C PRO A 106 4.48 0.97 4.79
N PHE A 107 4.24 1.05 3.47
CA PHE A 107 3.45 2.11 2.82
C PHE A 107 1.99 2.18 3.35
N GLN A 108 1.38 3.37 3.34
CA GLN A 108 0.03 3.62 3.90
C GLN A 108 -1.02 4.08 2.87
N TRP A 109 -0.86 3.71 1.59
CA TRP A 109 -1.70 4.20 0.49
C TRP A 109 -3.19 3.86 0.65
N GLY A 110 -3.52 2.86 1.48
CA GLY A 110 -4.87 2.44 1.81
C GLY A 110 -5.58 1.75 0.63
N SER A 111 -6.57 0.93 0.96
CA SER A 111 -7.38 0.19 -0.02
C SER A 111 -8.87 0.48 0.10
N LYS A 112 -9.28 1.22 1.14
CA LYS A 112 -10.66 1.55 1.45
C LYS A 112 -10.74 2.96 2.04
N ARG A 113 -11.89 3.61 1.85
CA ARG A 113 -12.24 4.89 2.46
C ARG A 113 -13.61 4.79 3.13
N THR A 114 -13.60 4.36 4.38
CA THR A 114 -14.75 4.54 5.27
C THR A 114 -14.76 5.97 5.81
N GLY A 115 -13.56 6.46 6.19
CA GLY A 115 -13.29 7.86 6.49
C GLY A 115 -12.55 8.56 5.34
N PRO A 116 -12.29 9.88 5.47
CA PRO A 116 -11.60 10.66 4.45
C PRO A 116 -10.13 10.24 4.25
N ASP A 117 -9.54 10.61 3.11
CA ASP A 117 -8.09 10.46 2.89
C ASP A 117 -7.29 11.39 3.81
N LEU A 118 -6.17 10.88 4.35
CA LEU A 118 -5.34 11.58 5.33
C LEU A 118 -3.97 12.04 4.80
N ALA A 119 -3.65 11.82 3.51
CA ALA A 119 -2.33 12.14 2.96
C ALA A 119 -1.95 13.63 3.10
N ARG A 120 -2.94 14.52 3.25
CA ARG A 120 -2.79 15.97 3.27
C ARG A 120 -3.45 16.62 4.47
N VAL A 121 -3.54 15.91 5.60
CA VAL A 121 -4.19 16.43 6.83
C VAL A 121 -3.30 17.43 7.60
N GLY A 122 -1.99 17.43 7.35
CA GLY A 122 -1.04 18.31 8.04
C GLY A 122 -1.45 19.79 7.99
N GLY A 123 -1.68 20.38 9.16
CA GLY A 123 -2.07 21.78 9.33
C GLY A 123 -3.53 22.10 8.97
N ARG A 124 -4.37 21.12 8.59
CA ARG A 124 -5.80 21.35 8.33
C ARG A 124 -6.62 21.50 9.61
N TYR A 125 -6.21 20.81 10.67
CA TYR A 125 -6.86 20.82 11.97
C TYR A 125 -5.81 21.11 13.05
N SER A 126 -6.25 21.66 14.19
CA SER A 126 -5.37 21.87 15.34
C SER A 126 -5.12 20.56 16.08
N ASP A 127 -4.02 20.49 16.84
CA ASP A 127 -3.71 19.32 17.67
C ASP A 127 -4.82 19.03 18.68
N GLU A 128 -5.47 20.08 19.21
CA GLU A 128 -6.62 19.93 20.11
C GLU A 128 -7.84 19.33 19.41
N TRP A 129 -8.10 19.70 18.15
CA TRP A 129 -9.14 19.05 17.35
C TRP A 129 -8.83 17.56 17.17
N HIS A 130 -7.58 17.21 16.86
CA HIS A 130 -7.16 15.82 16.74
C HIS A 130 -7.32 15.05 18.05
N ARG A 131 -6.96 15.65 19.19
CA ARG A 131 -7.11 15.04 20.52
C ARG A 131 -8.57 14.74 20.84
N ILE A 132 -9.46 15.73 20.67
CA ILE A 132 -10.90 15.56 20.93
C ILE A 132 -11.50 14.54 19.95
N HIS A 133 -11.20 14.66 18.66
CA HIS A 133 -11.72 13.76 17.63
C HIS A 133 -11.28 12.31 17.85
N LEU A 134 -10.02 12.06 18.22
CA LEU A 134 -9.56 10.70 18.52
C LEU A 134 -10.16 10.17 19.82
N ASN A 135 -10.33 11.01 20.84
CA ASN A 135 -10.96 10.60 22.10
C ASN A 135 -12.41 10.15 21.90
N ASN A 136 -13.20 10.95 21.16
CA ASN A 136 -14.55 10.59 20.74
C ASN A 136 -14.94 11.35 19.45
N PRO A 137 -14.92 10.68 18.27
CA PRO A 137 -15.20 11.33 17.00
C PRO A 137 -16.57 12.01 16.93
N ARG A 138 -17.55 11.49 17.67
CA ARG A 138 -18.94 11.99 17.67
C ARG A 138 -19.12 13.32 18.40
N ASP A 139 -18.13 13.76 19.17
CA ASP A 139 -18.18 15.07 19.83
C ASP A 139 -17.95 16.22 18.84
N LEU A 140 -17.27 15.96 17.72
CA LEU A 140 -16.99 16.94 16.67
C LEU A 140 -17.74 16.66 15.38
N VAL A 141 -18.02 15.38 15.09
CA VAL A 141 -18.75 14.95 13.90
C VAL A 141 -19.81 13.93 14.37
N PRO A 142 -21.03 14.38 14.74
CA PRO A 142 -22.05 13.52 15.36
C PRO A 142 -22.41 12.25 14.58
N GLU A 143 -22.34 12.32 13.26
CA GLU A 143 -22.60 11.22 12.32
C GLU A 143 -21.40 10.29 12.09
N SER A 144 -20.25 10.55 12.74
CA SER A 144 -19.04 9.76 12.56
C SER A 144 -19.23 8.32 12.98
N ASN A 145 -18.86 7.40 12.09
CA ASN A 145 -18.77 5.97 12.37
C ASN A 145 -17.37 5.53 12.81
N MET A 146 -16.44 6.47 13.01
CA MET A 146 -15.10 6.17 13.49
C MET A 146 -15.16 5.67 14.96
N PRO A 147 -14.39 4.63 15.33
CA PRO A 147 -14.25 4.21 16.71
C PRO A 147 -13.63 5.31 17.58
N ALA A 148 -13.98 5.32 18.86
CA ALA A 148 -13.32 6.16 19.85
C ALA A 148 -12.01 5.50 20.29
N TYR A 149 -10.94 6.28 20.39
CA TYR A 149 -9.58 5.86 20.79
C TYR A 149 -9.18 6.52 22.12
N SER A 150 -10.09 6.58 23.09
CA SER A 150 -9.90 7.27 24.37
C SER A 150 -8.71 6.75 25.19
N TRP A 151 -8.27 5.52 24.97
CA TRP A 151 -7.08 4.96 25.62
C TRP A 151 -5.78 5.68 25.23
N LEU A 152 -5.73 6.39 24.10
CA LEU A 152 -4.54 7.15 23.69
C LEU A 152 -4.24 8.31 24.64
N GLU A 153 -5.24 8.83 25.36
CA GLU A 153 -5.04 9.89 26.37
C GLU A 153 -4.36 9.37 27.64
N GLY A 154 -4.62 8.11 28.00
CA GLY A 154 -4.07 7.47 29.19
C GLY A 154 -2.78 6.68 28.95
N ALA A 155 -2.38 6.50 27.69
CA ALA A 155 -1.17 5.76 27.32
C ALA A 155 0.08 6.58 27.72
N ARG A 156 0.80 6.10 28.74
CA ARG A 156 2.09 6.64 29.16
C ARG A 156 3.23 5.88 28.49
#